data_AF-A0A3D4U9A8-F1
#
_entry.id   AF-A0A3D4U9A8-F1
#
_cell.length_a   1.000
_cell.length_b   1.000
_cell.length_c   1.000
_cell.angle_alpha   90.00
_cell.angle_beta   90.00
_cell.angle_gamma   90.00
#
_symmetry.space_group_name_H-M   'P 1'
#
loop_
_entity.id
_entity.type
_entity.pdbx_description
1 polymer ?
#
loop_
_entity_poly.entity_id
_entity_poly.type
_entity_poly.pdbx_seq_one_letter_code
_entity_poly.pdbx_strand_id
1 'polypeptide(L)'
;MSGPKVVRIVTREEMIARSEAFLSQLESAVSHWDRQSTKIGALSGPERAATRNRAAQIRALLQNDRFTDIEREVQAEILFLRQDLAERERHAIEKAAERNRHYRRIRENASSLLGTLKSRNFYVPADLIHSIEDLANGAIPNTAEDVLAKGFALLATSIEDDSITTEQRELAKKLNEELSPTIIREWLGNQIKLSARDEREERIDLYISELELLEGPDLATSFFDRLRSASGEIRQQQRNLLLDSIVLDLAAMTRACQQRRELLDEIRNVGTALVAISGDASASLLAEANALGTTRDIALHQDFLNRSRAFVLEQTQQEAALARRKAVLDGLSTLGYEVREGMATAWADSGRMVLRKSMTPGYGVELAGRADNGRLQVRAVALGQDHDKQRDRDIETIWCGEFKELQSRLAAAGNSLSIELARGVGEVPLKVVAIDEGTRQGESKESITRQG
;
A
#
# COMPACT_ATOMS: atom_id res chain seq x y z
N MET A 1 29.87 -35.84 12.67
CA MET A 1 29.18 -37.07 12.26
C MET A 1 28.08 -36.69 11.30
N SER A 2 28.28 -36.69 9.97
CA SER A 2 27.11 -36.68 9.08
C SER A 2 27.34 -37.20 7.64
N GLY A 3 26.63 -38.24 7.21
CA GLY A 3 26.43 -38.67 5.82
C GLY A 3 25.54 -37.70 5.01
N PRO A 4 24.52 -38.16 4.24
CA PRO A 4 23.69 -37.29 3.39
C PRO A 4 23.05 -36.09 4.13
N LYS A 5 23.08 -34.90 3.51
CA LYS A 5 22.56 -33.65 4.09
C LYS A 5 21.54 -32.98 3.18
N VAL A 6 20.48 -32.45 3.79
CA VAL A 6 19.59 -31.45 3.16
C VAL A 6 19.98 -30.09 3.73
N VAL A 7 20.25 -29.16 2.84
CA VAL A 7 20.81 -27.85 3.19
C VAL A 7 20.03 -26.74 2.50
N ARG A 8 19.99 -25.57 3.15
CA ARG A 8 19.42 -24.35 2.60
C ARG A 8 20.53 -23.35 2.34
N ILE A 9 20.59 -22.83 1.12
CA ILE A 9 21.51 -21.76 0.73
C ILE A 9 20.74 -20.45 0.50
N VAL A 10 21.29 -19.36 1.02
CA VAL A 10 20.88 -17.98 0.75
C VAL A 10 22.14 -17.22 0.36
N THR A 11 22.14 -16.57 -0.80
CA THR A 11 23.34 -15.84 -1.25
C THR A 11 23.35 -14.39 -0.79
N ARG A 12 24.53 -13.78 -0.78
CA ARG A 12 24.68 -12.35 -0.51
C ARG A 12 23.94 -11.52 -1.56
N GLU A 13 24.00 -11.92 -2.82
CA GLU A 13 23.29 -11.26 -3.91
C GLU A 13 21.77 -11.30 -3.69
N GLU A 14 21.23 -12.44 -3.22
CA GLU A 14 19.81 -12.58 -2.88
C GLU A 14 19.41 -11.63 -1.72
N MET A 15 20.27 -11.49 -0.71
CA MET A 15 20.03 -10.57 0.41
C MET A 15 20.12 -9.08 0.00
N ILE A 16 21.08 -8.73 -0.86
CA ILE A 16 21.24 -7.38 -1.40
C ILE A 16 20.02 -7.04 -2.26
N ALA A 17 19.67 -7.88 -3.23
CA ALA A 17 18.53 -7.65 -4.13
C ALA A 17 17.22 -7.47 -3.34
N ARG A 18 16.98 -8.29 -2.31
CA ARG A 18 15.82 -8.13 -1.43
C ARG A 18 15.85 -6.80 -0.65
N SER A 19 17.02 -6.41 -0.15
CA SER A 19 17.18 -5.15 0.57
C SER A 19 16.98 -3.94 -0.33
N GLU A 20 17.50 -3.97 -1.55
CA GLU A 20 17.29 -2.94 -2.58
C GLU A 20 15.82 -2.83 -2.99
N ALA A 21 15.11 -3.96 -3.09
CA ALA A 21 13.67 -3.95 -3.33
C ALA A 21 12.91 -3.26 -2.19
N PHE A 22 13.25 -3.52 -0.92
CA PHE A 22 12.65 -2.82 0.23
C PHE A 22 12.98 -1.32 0.23
N LEU A 23 14.23 -0.95 -0.07
CA LEU A 23 14.63 0.46 -0.16
C LEU A 23 13.90 1.19 -1.29
N SER A 24 13.71 0.55 -2.44
CA SER A 24 12.93 1.11 -3.56
C SER A 24 11.46 1.33 -3.17
N GLN A 25 10.87 0.42 -2.39
CA GLN A 25 9.52 0.62 -1.83
C GLN A 25 9.47 1.81 -0.88
N LEU A 26 10.48 1.97 -0.01
CA LEU A 26 10.59 3.13 0.88
C LEU A 26 10.68 4.44 0.09
N GLU A 27 11.50 4.49 -0.96
CA GLU A 27 11.61 5.67 -1.83
C GLU A 27 10.28 6.04 -2.51
N SER A 28 9.57 5.03 -3.01
CA SER A 28 8.22 5.20 -3.57
C SER A 28 7.25 5.77 -2.52
N ALA A 29 7.26 5.23 -1.31
CA ALA A 29 6.42 5.69 -0.20
C ALA A 29 6.74 7.14 0.21
N VAL A 30 8.03 7.49 0.34
CA VAL A 30 8.47 8.87 0.64
C VAL A 30 8.04 9.83 -0.47
N SER A 31 8.19 9.43 -1.74
CA SER A 31 7.80 10.25 -2.90
C SER A 31 6.28 10.42 -3.01
N HIS A 32 5.50 9.42 -2.62
CA HIS A 32 4.05 9.53 -2.50
C HIS A 32 3.65 10.48 -1.38
N TRP A 33 4.19 10.26 -0.18
CA TRP A 33 3.97 11.11 0.99
C TRP A 33 4.30 12.58 0.74
N ASP A 34 5.44 12.87 0.09
CA ASP A 34 5.85 14.24 -0.24
C ASP A 34 4.88 14.90 -1.23
N ARG A 35 4.52 14.21 -2.32
CA ARG A 35 3.59 14.72 -3.33
C ARG A 35 2.21 15.00 -2.73
N GLN A 36 1.67 14.06 -1.97
CA GLN A 36 0.33 14.17 -1.42
C GLN A 36 0.25 15.21 -0.30
N SER A 37 1.23 15.21 0.62
CA SER A 37 1.31 16.22 1.68
C SER A 37 1.53 17.64 1.14
N THR A 38 2.22 17.76 0.00
CA THR A 38 2.36 19.03 -0.73
C THR A 38 1.03 19.45 -1.39
N LYS A 39 0.31 18.51 -2.01
CA LYS A 39 -1.01 18.78 -2.63
C LYS A 39 -2.03 19.33 -1.63
N ILE A 40 -2.05 18.78 -0.41
CA ILE A 40 -2.94 19.25 0.67
C ILE A 40 -2.40 20.47 1.43
N GLY A 41 -1.18 20.94 1.12
CA GLY A 41 -0.56 22.11 1.74
C GLY A 41 -0.18 21.93 3.22
N ALA A 42 0.01 20.69 3.67
CA ALA A 42 0.22 20.35 5.08
C ALA A 42 1.69 19.98 5.42
N LEU A 43 2.63 20.23 4.51
CA LEU A 43 4.04 19.83 4.66
C LEU A 43 4.96 21.03 4.87
N SER A 44 5.75 21.00 5.94
CA SER A 44 6.82 21.97 6.17
C SER A 44 8.17 21.50 5.59
N GLY A 45 9.03 22.46 5.23
CA GLY A 45 10.41 22.21 4.80
C GLY A 45 11.25 21.33 5.75
N PRO A 46 11.25 21.57 7.09
CA PRO A 46 12.02 20.75 8.02
C PRO A 46 11.51 19.31 8.14
N GLU A 47 10.19 19.07 8.10
CA GLU A 47 9.63 17.71 8.12
C GLU A 47 10.04 16.93 6.87
N ARG A 48 9.99 17.55 5.69
CA ARG A 48 10.47 16.95 4.44
C ARG A 48 11.94 16.54 4.53
N ALA A 49 12.78 17.40 5.09
CA ALA A 49 14.20 17.12 5.28
C ALA A 49 14.42 15.96 6.27
N ALA A 50 13.67 15.93 7.38
CA ALA A 50 13.78 14.88 8.39
C ALA A 50 13.42 13.50 7.82
N THR A 51 12.33 13.38 7.07
CA THR A 51 11.92 12.12 6.42
C THR A 51 12.97 11.64 5.41
N ARG A 52 13.51 12.55 4.58
CA ARG A 52 14.58 12.20 3.63
C ARG A 52 15.86 11.75 4.33
N ASN A 53 16.20 12.37 5.47
CA ASN A 53 17.36 11.98 6.28
C ASN A 53 17.18 10.59 6.89
N ARG A 54 15.99 10.25 7.42
CA ARG A 54 15.69 8.90 7.91
C ARG A 54 15.81 7.85 6.80
N ALA A 55 15.25 8.12 5.62
CA ALA A 55 15.38 7.23 4.47
C ALA A 55 16.86 7.04 4.04
N ALA A 56 17.67 8.10 4.09
CA ALA A 56 19.10 8.01 3.82
C ALA A 56 19.85 7.19 4.88
N GLN A 57 19.50 7.31 6.16
CA GLN A 57 20.06 6.49 7.25
C GLN A 57 19.74 5.00 7.08
N ILE A 58 18.49 4.69 6.71
CA ILE A 58 18.08 3.29 6.43
C ILE A 58 18.87 2.75 5.24
N ARG A 59 19.06 3.53 4.16
CA ARG A 59 19.91 3.14 3.04
C ARG A 59 21.37 2.89 3.45
N ALA A 60 21.91 3.68 4.38
CA ALA A 60 23.28 3.50 4.87
C ALA A 60 23.49 2.17 5.62
N LEU A 61 22.43 1.51 6.12
CA LEU A 61 22.53 0.18 6.73
C LEU A 61 22.98 -0.89 5.73
N LEU A 62 22.73 -0.70 4.43
CA LEU A 62 23.16 -1.61 3.36
C LEU A 62 24.69 -1.72 3.30
N GLN A 63 25.41 -0.62 3.57
CA GLN A 63 26.89 -0.60 3.56
C GLN A 63 27.51 -1.42 4.70
N ASN A 64 26.74 -1.69 5.76
CA ASN A 64 27.18 -2.45 6.92
C ASN A 64 26.64 -3.89 6.93
N ASP A 65 26.10 -4.38 5.79
CA ASP A 65 25.48 -5.70 5.63
C ASP A 65 24.39 -6.03 6.69
N ARG A 66 23.71 -5.01 7.24
CA ARG A 66 22.64 -5.16 8.25
C ARG A 66 21.28 -5.47 7.63
N PHE A 67 21.21 -6.52 6.81
CA PHE A 67 20.03 -6.83 5.98
C PHE A 67 18.72 -7.03 6.77
N THR A 68 18.79 -7.68 7.93
CA THR A 68 17.62 -7.92 8.79
C THR A 68 17.05 -6.65 9.40
N ASP A 69 17.92 -5.67 9.69
CA ASP A 69 17.48 -4.38 10.22
C ASP A 69 16.82 -3.55 9.12
N ILE A 70 17.32 -3.60 7.88
CA ILE A 70 16.73 -2.88 6.74
C ILE A 70 15.25 -3.24 6.58
N GLU A 71 14.92 -4.53 6.54
CA GLU A 71 13.52 -4.96 6.39
C GLU A 71 12.63 -4.39 7.53
N ARG A 72 13.09 -4.48 8.78
CA ARG A 72 12.34 -3.97 9.93
C ARG A 72 12.15 -2.46 9.88
N GLU A 73 13.23 -1.71 9.69
CA GLU A 73 13.20 -0.24 9.68
C GLU A 73 12.40 0.29 8.48
N VAL A 74 12.53 -0.32 7.29
CA VAL A 74 11.73 0.04 6.12
C VAL A 74 10.24 -0.15 6.37
N GLN A 75 9.82 -1.31 6.90
CA GLN A 75 8.41 -1.57 7.15
C GLN A 75 7.85 -0.62 8.22
N ALA A 76 8.62 -0.33 9.28
CA ALA A 76 8.25 0.63 10.30
C ALA A 76 8.07 2.05 9.73
N GLU A 77 9.02 2.52 8.91
CA GLU A 77 8.95 3.86 8.31
C GLU A 77 7.80 3.96 7.29
N ILE A 78 7.56 2.93 6.46
CA ILE A 78 6.42 2.93 5.52
C ILE A 78 5.08 3.01 6.28
N LEU A 79 4.94 2.25 7.38
CA LEU A 79 3.74 2.30 8.22
C LEU A 79 3.56 3.68 8.85
N PHE A 80 4.63 4.26 9.40
CA PHE A 80 4.61 5.62 9.93
C PHE A 80 4.15 6.63 8.87
N LEU A 81 4.76 6.63 7.68
CA LEU A 81 4.42 7.56 6.59
C LEU A 81 2.96 7.42 6.13
N ARG A 82 2.42 6.20 6.12
CA ARG A 82 1.01 5.96 5.77
C ARG A 82 0.06 6.52 6.83
N GLN A 83 0.35 6.29 8.10
CA GLN A 83 -0.48 6.79 9.22
C GLN A 83 -0.45 8.32 9.27
N ASP A 84 0.75 8.89 9.19
CA ASP A 84 0.99 10.33 9.19
C ASP A 84 0.33 11.03 7.98
N LEU A 85 0.38 10.42 6.79
CA LEU A 85 -0.37 10.92 5.64
C LEU A 85 -1.89 10.90 5.87
N ALA A 86 -2.43 9.79 6.38
CA ALA A 86 -3.85 9.66 6.66
C ALA A 86 -4.33 10.66 7.71
N GLU A 87 -3.51 10.97 8.72
CA GLU A 87 -3.79 12.02 9.70
C GLU A 87 -3.84 13.40 9.07
N ARG A 88 -2.86 13.76 8.23
CA ARG A 88 -2.86 15.05 7.52
C ARG A 88 -4.04 15.18 6.57
N GLU A 89 -4.38 14.11 5.84
CA GLU A 89 -5.54 14.09 4.96
C GLU A 89 -6.83 14.31 5.76
N ARG A 90 -7.05 13.58 6.87
CA ARG A 90 -8.21 13.77 7.74
C ARG A 90 -8.33 15.22 8.22
N HIS A 91 -7.25 15.80 8.72
CA HIS A 91 -7.27 17.18 9.21
C HIS A 91 -7.59 18.19 8.08
N ALA A 92 -7.04 17.98 6.88
CA ALA A 92 -7.34 18.84 5.73
C ALA A 92 -8.80 18.70 5.27
N ILE A 93 -9.36 17.49 5.29
CA ILE A 93 -10.76 17.22 4.97
C ILE A 93 -11.68 17.88 6.00
N GLU A 94 -11.39 17.72 7.29
CA GLU A 94 -12.17 18.34 8.38
C GLU A 94 -12.21 19.87 8.24
N LYS A 95 -11.05 20.50 8.00
CA LYS A 95 -10.95 21.94 7.76
C LYS A 95 -11.73 22.39 6.52
N ALA A 96 -11.67 21.62 5.43
CA ALA A 96 -12.45 21.90 4.23
C ALA A 96 -13.96 21.75 4.47
N ALA A 97 -14.36 20.73 5.24
CA ALA A 97 -15.75 20.49 5.60
C ALA A 97 -16.29 21.59 6.52
N GLU A 98 -15.49 22.07 7.49
CA GLU A 98 -15.81 23.23 8.33
C GLU A 98 -16.06 24.48 7.48
N ARG A 99 -15.20 24.75 6.50
CA ARG A 99 -15.38 25.87 5.57
C ARG A 99 -16.68 25.75 4.79
N ASN A 100 -16.99 24.56 4.27
CA ASN A 100 -18.22 24.30 3.52
C ASN A 100 -19.48 24.44 4.39
N ARG A 101 -19.44 23.95 5.63
CA ARG A 101 -20.49 24.15 6.64
C ARG A 101 -20.72 25.62 6.93
N HIS A 102 -19.64 26.37 7.16
CA HIS A 102 -19.69 27.80 7.43
C HIS A 102 -20.35 28.56 6.26
N TYR A 103 -19.92 28.27 5.02
CA TYR A 103 -20.48 28.90 3.83
C TYR A 103 -21.97 28.60 3.63
N ARG A 104 -22.41 27.37 3.88
CA ARG A 104 -23.83 27.04 3.82
C ARG A 104 -24.63 27.73 4.92
N ARG A 105 -24.14 27.76 6.17
CA ARG A 105 -24.81 28.48 7.27
C ARG A 105 -25.03 29.95 6.94
N ILE A 106 -24.01 30.62 6.38
CA ILE A 106 -24.15 32.02 5.91
C ILE A 106 -25.28 32.15 4.89
N ARG A 107 -25.32 31.25 3.90
CA ARG A 107 -26.34 31.26 2.84
C ARG A 107 -27.75 30.97 3.36
N GLU A 108 -27.90 29.98 4.23
CA GLU A 108 -29.17 29.64 4.86
C GLU A 108 -29.69 30.80 5.71
N ASN A 109 -28.81 31.42 6.51
CA ASN A 109 -29.13 32.61 7.28
C ASN A 109 -29.55 33.78 6.38
N ALA A 110 -28.82 34.04 5.29
CA ALA A 110 -29.15 35.10 4.33
C ALA A 110 -30.52 34.86 3.67
N SER A 111 -30.82 33.63 3.24
CA SER A 111 -32.09 33.30 2.60
C SER A 111 -33.28 33.39 3.57
N SER A 112 -33.10 32.93 4.81
CA SER A 112 -34.09 33.08 5.88
C SER A 112 -34.34 34.56 6.20
N LEU A 113 -33.27 35.34 6.32
CA LEU A 113 -33.34 36.77 6.58
C LEU A 113 -34.05 37.51 5.45
N LEU A 114 -33.77 37.21 4.18
CA LEU A 114 -34.52 37.78 3.05
C LEU A 114 -35.99 37.42 3.08
N GLY A 115 -36.33 36.16 3.39
CA GLY A 115 -37.72 35.73 3.52
C GLY A 115 -38.47 36.51 4.59
N THR A 116 -37.86 36.68 5.76
CA THR A 116 -38.45 37.45 6.87
C THR A 116 -38.58 38.94 6.53
N LEU A 117 -37.56 39.56 5.94
CA LEU A 117 -37.59 40.97 5.55
C LEU A 117 -38.65 41.27 4.49
N LYS A 118 -38.78 40.39 3.48
CA LYS A 118 -39.82 40.50 2.43
C LYS A 118 -41.22 40.30 2.98
N SER A 119 -41.40 39.40 3.95
CA SER A 119 -42.72 39.11 4.54
C SER A 119 -43.27 40.21 5.45
N ARG A 120 -42.38 40.99 6.10
CA ARG A 120 -42.75 42.00 7.11
C ARG A 120 -42.69 43.45 6.60
N ASN A 121 -42.41 43.65 5.31
CA ASN A 121 -42.41 44.94 4.61
C ASN A 121 -41.59 46.04 5.34
N PHE A 122 -40.41 45.69 5.86
CA PHE A 122 -39.52 46.61 6.55
C PHE A 122 -38.88 47.63 5.58
N TYR A 123 -38.61 48.84 6.07
CA TYR A 123 -37.71 49.77 5.37
C TYR A 123 -36.27 49.31 5.57
N VAL A 124 -35.72 48.62 4.57
CA VAL A 124 -34.34 48.14 4.58
C VAL A 124 -33.55 48.90 3.51
N PRO A 125 -32.34 49.40 3.80
CA PRO A 125 -31.49 50.04 2.79
C PRO A 125 -31.23 49.10 1.59
N ALA A 126 -31.38 49.62 0.37
CA ALA A 126 -31.26 48.84 -0.86
C ALA A 126 -29.90 48.12 -0.99
N ASP A 127 -28.82 48.78 -0.57
CA ASP A 127 -27.45 48.22 -0.58
C ASP A 127 -27.32 47.00 0.34
N LEU A 128 -28.03 47.01 1.48
CA LEU A 128 -28.04 45.90 2.43
C LEU A 128 -28.85 44.72 1.87
N ILE A 129 -30.00 44.97 1.24
CA ILE A 129 -30.79 43.91 0.57
C ILE A 129 -29.95 43.25 -0.52
N HIS A 130 -29.30 44.04 -1.39
CA HIS A 130 -28.45 43.50 -2.47
C HIS A 130 -27.31 42.65 -1.89
N SER A 131 -26.66 43.12 -0.82
CA SER A 131 -25.59 42.37 -0.15
C SER A 131 -26.08 41.04 0.44
N ILE A 132 -27.30 40.99 0.99
CA ILE A 132 -27.88 39.75 1.52
C ILE A 132 -28.35 38.83 0.38
N GLU A 133 -28.86 39.38 -0.73
CA GLU A 133 -29.17 38.62 -1.95
C GLU A 133 -27.91 37.98 -2.56
N ASP A 134 -26.79 38.70 -2.59
CA ASP A 134 -25.49 38.18 -3.01
C ASP A 134 -25.02 37.02 -2.10
N LEU A 135 -25.16 37.17 -0.78
CA LEU A 135 -24.87 36.09 0.18
C LEU A 135 -25.76 34.86 -0.03
N ALA A 136 -27.06 35.07 -0.27
CA ALA A 136 -28.02 33.98 -0.53
C ALA A 136 -27.75 33.26 -1.86
N ASN A 137 -27.17 33.97 -2.83
CA ASN A 137 -26.74 33.43 -4.12
C ASN A 137 -25.36 32.77 -4.08
N GLY A 138 -24.59 32.93 -3.00
CA GLY A 138 -23.32 32.24 -2.75
C GLY A 138 -22.07 33.09 -2.91
N ALA A 139 -22.20 34.41 -3.08
CA ALA A 139 -21.06 35.32 -3.00
C ALA A 139 -20.78 35.64 -1.53
N ILE A 140 -19.73 35.04 -0.96
CA ILE A 140 -19.39 35.15 0.46
C ILE A 140 -18.12 36.01 0.62
N PRO A 141 -18.25 37.34 0.74
CA PRO A 141 -17.12 38.21 1.07
C PRO A 141 -16.68 38.02 2.53
N ASN A 142 -15.47 38.45 2.86
CA ASN A 142 -14.95 38.41 4.24
C ASN A 142 -15.82 39.20 5.25
N THR A 143 -16.70 40.09 4.77
CA THR A 143 -17.64 40.90 5.56
C THR A 143 -19.03 40.26 5.69
N ALA A 144 -19.20 39.00 5.28
CA ALA A 144 -20.49 38.31 5.26
C ALA A 144 -21.19 38.30 6.65
N GLU A 145 -20.44 38.08 7.72
CA GLU A 145 -20.97 38.06 9.08
C GLU A 145 -21.45 39.45 9.52
N ASP A 146 -20.72 40.52 9.19
CA ASP A 146 -21.12 41.90 9.48
C ASP A 146 -22.41 42.29 8.75
N VAL A 147 -22.57 41.84 7.51
CA VAL A 147 -23.78 42.04 6.70
C VAL A 147 -24.98 41.34 7.33
N LEU A 148 -24.81 40.07 7.74
CA LEU A 148 -25.85 39.32 8.44
C LEU A 148 -26.20 39.96 9.79
N ALA A 149 -25.20 40.39 10.57
CA ALA A 149 -25.40 41.04 11.87
C ALA A 149 -26.23 42.33 11.74
N LYS A 150 -25.95 43.17 10.72
CA LYS A 150 -26.74 44.37 10.41
C LYS A 150 -28.19 44.02 10.04
N GLY A 151 -28.39 42.95 9.27
CA GLY A 151 -29.74 42.46 8.94
C GLY A 151 -30.52 41.99 10.17
N PHE A 152 -29.89 41.20 11.04
CA PHE A 152 -30.52 40.72 12.27
C PHE A 152 -30.78 41.85 13.27
N ALA A 153 -29.92 42.88 13.33
CA ALA A 153 -30.15 44.06 14.15
C ALA A 153 -31.46 44.78 13.75
N LEU A 154 -31.73 44.93 12.46
CA LEU A 154 -33.00 45.52 11.98
C LEU A 154 -34.23 44.71 12.41
N LEU A 155 -34.12 43.38 12.45
CA LEU A 155 -35.18 42.52 12.99
C LEU A 155 -35.34 42.71 14.51
N ALA A 156 -34.23 42.82 15.26
CA ALA A 156 -34.25 42.98 16.70
C ALA A 156 -34.81 44.34 17.15
N THR A 157 -34.43 45.44 16.48
CA THR A 157 -34.94 46.79 16.81
C THR A 157 -36.44 46.93 16.54
N SER A 158 -37.03 46.08 15.69
CA SER A 158 -38.48 46.03 15.48
C SER A 158 -39.25 45.21 16.52
N ILE A 159 -38.55 44.43 17.35
CA ILE A 159 -39.15 43.67 18.47
C ILE A 159 -39.17 44.52 19.74
N GLU A 160 -38.34 45.56 19.82
CA GLU A 160 -38.52 46.70 20.73
C GLU A 160 -39.69 47.58 20.24
N ASP A 161 -40.84 46.95 20.15
CA ASP A 161 -42.11 47.65 20.10
C ASP A 161 -42.24 48.33 21.47
N ASP A 162 -42.30 49.66 21.48
CA ASP A 162 -42.56 50.53 22.65
C ASP A 162 -43.97 50.28 23.27
N SER A 163 -44.58 49.14 22.95
CA SER A 163 -45.97 48.75 23.16
C SER A 163 -46.15 47.60 24.18
N ILE A 164 -45.06 47.02 24.72
CA ILE A 164 -45.18 45.94 25.72
C ILE A 164 -45.51 46.52 27.10
N THR A 165 -46.80 46.54 27.41
CA THR A 165 -47.34 46.96 28.71
C THR A 165 -47.00 45.96 29.83
N THR A 166 -47.02 46.43 31.08
CA THR A 166 -46.73 45.61 32.28
C THR A 166 -47.66 44.40 32.39
N GLU A 167 -48.91 44.53 31.94
CA GLU A 167 -49.91 43.45 31.93
C GLU A 167 -49.56 42.34 30.94
N GLN A 168 -49.00 42.67 29.77
CA GLN A 168 -48.55 41.67 28.80
C GLN A 168 -47.32 40.88 29.30
N ARG A 169 -46.45 41.50 30.13
CA ARG A 169 -45.35 40.77 30.80
C ARG A 169 -45.86 39.81 31.87
N GLU A 170 -46.88 40.20 32.64
CA GLU A 170 -47.50 39.29 33.60
C GLU A 170 -48.27 38.14 32.92
N LEU A 171 -48.96 38.43 31.80
CA LEU A 171 -49.64 37.41 30.99
C LEU A 171 -48.64 36.42 30.38
N ALA A 172 -47.52 36.90 29.84
CA ALA A 172 -46.45 36.04 29.33
C ALA A 172 -45.85 35.17 30.44
N LYS A 173 -45.70 35.70 31.66
CA LYS A 173 -45.21 34.94 32.82
C LYS A 173 -46.19 33.83 33.23
N LYS A 174 -47.51 34.10 33.22
CA LYS A 174 -48.57 33.10 33.47
C LYS A 174 -48.65 32.03 32.37
N LEU A 175 -48.56 32.43 31.10
CA LEU A 175 -48.53 31.50 29.97
C LEU A 175 -47.30 30.59 29.99
N ASN A 176 -46.17 31.07 30.51
CA ASN A 176 -44.95 30.28 30.65
C ASN A 176 -45.07 29.23 31.78
N GLU A 177 -45.88 29.49 32.81
CA GLU A 177 -46.23 28.53 33.87
C GLU A 177 -47.28 27.49 33.42
N GLU A 178 -48.11 27.81 32.43
CA GLU A 178 -49.15 26.92 31.85
C GLU A 178 -48.69 26.11 30.61
N LEU A 179 -47.45 26.29 30.15
CA LEU A 179 -46.89 25.49 29.05
C LEU A 179 -46.83 24.01 29.44
N SER A 180 -47.81 23.25 28.95
CA SER A 180 -47.94 21.82 29.23
C SER A 180 -46.66 21.04 28.85
N PRO A 181 -46.25 20.03 29.65
CA PRO A 181 -45.06 19.21 29.38
C PRO A 181 -45.02 18.55 28.00
N THR A 182 -46.18 18.45 27.34
CA THR A 182 -46.36 17.93 25.98
C THR A 182 -45.80 18.89 24.92
N ILE A 183 -46.01 20.21 25.06
CA ILE A 183 -45.49 21.22 24.12
C ILE A 183 -43.96 21.26 24.19
N ILE A 184 -43.41 21.16 25.41
CA ILE A 184 -41.96 21.10 25.64
C ILE A 184 -41.37 19.81 25.04
N ARG A 185 -42.05 18.66 25.20
CA ARG A 185 -41.62 17.38 24.58
C ARG A 185 -41.73 17.41 23.05
N GLU A 186 -42.73 18.07 22.49
CA GLU A 186 -42.89 18.21 21.05
C GLU A 186 -41.86 19.17 20.45
N TRP A 187 -41.55 20.26 21.16
CA TRP A 187 -40.44 21.16 20.84
C TRP A 187 -39.07 20.46 20.92
N LEU A 188 -38.81 19.70 21.99
CA LEU A 188 -37.62 18.85 22.13
C LEU A 188 -37.55 17.80 21.02
N GLY A 189 -38.67 17.17 20.66
CA GLY A 189 -38.75 16.21 19.56
C GLY A 189 -38.44 16.85 18.19
N ASN A 190 -38.82 18.11 17.98
CA ASN A 190 -38.47 18.86 16.78
C ASN A 190 -37.00 19.31 16.79
N GLN A 191 -36.45 19.69 17.95
CA GLN A 191 -35.02 19.95 18.12
C GLN A 191 -34.17 18.71 17.79
N ILE A 192 -34.54 17.52 18.28
CA ILE A 192 -33.83 16.26 17.97
C ILE A 192 -33.84 15.96 16.46
N LYS A 193 -34.96 16.21 15.77
CA LYS A 193 -35.06 16.04 14.30
C LYS A 193 -34.21 17.04 13.51
N LEU A 194 -34.05 18.26 14.03
CA LEU A 194 -33.15 19.27 13.46
C LEU A 194 -31.68 18.85 13.67
N SER A 195 -31.32 18.39 14.86
CA SER A 195 -29.95 17.88 15.13
C SER A 195 -29.58 16.66 14.27
N ALA A 196 -30.52 15.73 14.04
CA ALA A 196 -30.30 14.58 13.15
C ALA A 196 -30.24 14.96 11.65
N ARG A 197 -30.78 16.12 11.28
CA ARG A 197 -30.57 16.70 9.95
C ARG A 197 -29.15 17.27 9.87
N ASP A 198 -28.77 18.06 10.87
CA ASP A 198 -27.45 18.69 10.94
C ASP A 198 -26.35 17.62 10.86
N GLU A 199 -26.46 16.51 11.59
CA GLU A 199 -25.46 15.42 11.55
C GLU A 199 -25.31 14.78 10.15
N ARG A 200 -26.41 14.56 9.42
CA ARG A 200 -26.35 13.99 8.06
C ARG A 200 -25.74 14.97 7.08
N GLU A 201 -26.13 16.22 7.19
CA GLU A 201 -25.59 17.32 6.40
C GLU A 201 -24.09 17.52 6.65
N GLU A 202 -23.64 17.44 7.90
CA GLU A 202 -22.23 17.47 8.30
C GLU A 202 -21.43 16.29 7.71
N ARG A 203 -22.02 15.10 7.72
CA ARG A 203 -21.41 13.90 7.13
C ARG A 203 -21.30 14.01 5.61
N ILE A 204 -22.30 14.60 4.95
CA ILE A 204 -22.25 14.85 3.50
C ILE A 204 -21.11 15.82 3.17
N ASP A 205 -20.93 16.91 3.93
CA ASP A 205 -19.80 17.82 3.67
C ASP A 205 -18.46 17.12 3.77
N LEU A 206 -18.30 16.25 4.77
CA LEU A 206 -17.05 15.53 4.97
C LEU A 206 -16.71 14.68 3.74
N TYR A 207 -17.68 13.94 3.21
CA TYR A 207 -17.46 13.16 1.97
C TYR A 207 -17.22 14.04 0.75
N ILE A 208 -17.95 15.15 0.59
CA ILE A 208 -17.77 16.05 -0.55
C ILE A 208 -16.37 16.70 -0.49
N SER A 209 -15.95 17.15 0.69
CA SER A 209 -14.62 17.71 0.93
C SER A 209 -13.52 16.69 0.70
N GLU A 210 -13.73 15.42 1.08
CA GLU A 210 -12.81 14.33 0.76
C GLU A 210 -12.65 14.15 -0.76
N LEU A 211 -13.75 14.06 -1.49
CA LEU A 211 -13.73 13.91 -2.95
C LEU A 211 -13.06 15.12 -3.63
N GLU A 212 -13.40 16.34 -3.21
CA GLU A 212 -12.86 17.58 -3.77
C GLU A 212 -11.34 17.66 -3.60
N LEU A 213 -10.84 17.38 -2.39
CA LEU A 213 -9.43 17.49 -2.05
C LEU A 213 -8.59 16.39 -2.73
N LEU A 214 -9.09 15.16 -2.72
CA LEU A 214 -8.30 13.98 -3.10
C LEU A 214 -8.43 13.64 -4.59
N GLU A 215 -9.64 13.71 -5.14
CA GLU A 215 -9.93 13.34 -6.53
C GLU A 215 -10.08 14.55 -7.46
N GLY A 216 -10.53 15.69 -6.92
CA GLY A 216 -10.68 16.95 -7.65
C GLY A 216 -12.11 17.50 -7.65
N PRO A 217 -12.30 18.77 -8.05
CA PRO A 217 -13.58 19.49 -7.92
C PRO A 217 -14.70 18.96 -8.84
N ASP A 218 -14.35 18.35 -9.97
CA ASP A 218 -15.32 17.92 -10.98
C ASP A 218 -16.32 16.88 -10.43
N LEU A 219 -15.84 15.96 -9.58
CA LEU A 219 -16.68 14.93 -8.98
C LEU A 219 -17.56 15.51 -7.85
N ALA A 220 -16.99 16.42 -7.06
CA ALA A 220 -17.67 17.04 -5.92
C ALA A 220 -18.80 17.98 -6.35
N THR A 221 -18.66 18.70 -7.47
CA THR A 221 -19.62 19.72 -7.93
C THR A 221 -21.04 19.18 -8.07
N SER A 222 -21.19 17.99 -8.66
CA SER A 222 -22.51 17.36 -8.82
C SER A 222 -23.20 17.05 -7.47
N PHE A 223 -22.43 16.69 -6.45
CA PHE A 223 -22.96 16.40 -5.12
C PHE A 223 -23.28 17.67 -4.34
N PHE A 224 -22.53 18.76 -4.53
CA PHE A 224 -22.88 20.08 -3.99
C PHE A 224 -24.24 20.56 -4.51
N ASP A 225 -24.50 20.44 -5.81
CA ASP A 225 -25.78 20.84 -6.41
C ASP A 225 -26.95 19.96 -5.92
N ARG A 226 -26.72 18.66 -5.76
CA ARG A 226 -27.70 17.72 -5.18
C ARG A 226 -28.01 18.05 -3.73
N LEU A 227 -26.98 18.33 -2.91
CA LEU A 227 -27.16 18.74 -1.52
C LEU A 227 -27.94 20.04 -1.43
N ARG A 228 -27.59 21.05 -2.23
CA ARG A 228 -28.31 22.33 -2.29
C ARG A 228 -29.80 22.13 -2.60
N SER A 229 -30.10 21.28 -3.57
CA SER A 229 -31.48 20.98 -3.97
C SER A 229 -32.24 20.23 -2.87
N ALA A 230 -31.58 19.29 -2.18
CA ALA A 230 -32.16 18.54 -1.07
C ALA A 230 -32.45 19.44 0.14
N SER A 231 -31.53 20.33 0.53
CA SER A 231 -31.71 21.24 1.68
C SER A 231 -32.85 22.25 1.46
N GLY A 232 -33.12 22.64 0.20
CA GLY A 232 -34.22 23.53 -0.16
C GLY A 232 -35.62 22.87 -0.24
N GLU A 233 -35.72 21.54 -0.15
CA GLU A 233 -37.00 20.84 -0.25
C GLU A 233 -37.87 21.08 0.98
N ILE A 234 -39.13 21.50 0.76
CA ILE A 234 -40.08 21.85 1.81
C ILE A 234 -40.60 20.59 2.52
N ARG A 235 -40.83 19.50 1.76
CA ARG A 235 -41.36 18.24 2.30
C ARG A 235 -40.29 17.45 3.05
N GLN A 236 -40.43 17.38 4.38
CA GLN A 236 -39.46 16.71 5.27
C GLN A 236 -39.15 15.25 4.89
N GLN A 237 -40.17 14.47 4.52
CA GLN A 237 -39.98 13.06 4.13
C GLN A 237 -39.15 12.93 2.86
N GLN A 238 -39.44 13.73 1.84
CA GLN A 238 -38.72 13.72 0.57
C GLN A 238 -37.28 14.21 0.76
N ARG A 239 -37.08 15.28 1.55
CA ARG A 239 -35.75 15.77 1.92
C ARG A 239 -34.91 14.69 2.61
N ASN A 240 -35.47 13.99 3.60
CA ASN A 240 -34.74 12.93 4.30
C ASN A 240 -34.30 11.81 3.34
N LEU A 241 -35.20 11.37 2.44
CA LEU A 241 -34.86 10.36 1.43
C LEU A 241 -33.76 10.82 0.46
N LEU A 242 -33.78 12.09 0.05
CA LEU A 242 -32.73 12.67 -0.80
C LEU A 242 -31.39 12.71 -0.08
N LEU A 243 -31.34 13.14 1.18
CA LEU A 243 -30.11 13.15 1.98
C LEU A 243 -29.56 11.73 2.18
N ASP A 244 -30.42 10.75 2.48
CA ASP A 244 -30.00 9.36 2.67
C ASP A 244 -29.45 8.76 1.35
N SER A 245 -30.09 9.05 0.21
CA SER A 245 -29.58 8.68 -1.11
C SER A 245 -28.22 9.32 -1.41
N ILE A 246 -28.03 10.60 -1.08
CA ILE A 246 -26.74 11.30 -1.27
C ILE A 246 -25.66 10.66 -0.40
N VAL A 247 -25.96 10.33 0.86
CA VAL A 247 -25.00 9.67 1.77
C VAL A 247 -24.57 8.30 1.22
N LEU A 248 -25.51 7.51 0.69
CA LEU A 248 -25.21 6.20 0.11
C LEU A 248 -24.32 6.32 -1.14
N ASP A 249 -24.67 7.22 -2.05
CA ASP A 249 -23.90 7.46 -3.29
C ASP A 249 -22.50 7.98 -2.98
N LEU A 250 -22.37 8.96 -2.07
CA LEU A 250 -21.08 9.49 -1.64
C LEU A 250 -20.23 8.43 -0.97
N ALA A 251 -20.80 7.66 -0.04
CA ALA A 251 -20.05 6.60 0.64
C ALA A 251 -19.57 5.51 -0.34
N ALA A 252 -20.36 5.20 -1.37
CA ALA A 252 -19.95 4.26 -2.43
C ALA A 252 -18.84 4.85 -3.31
N MET A 253 -18.99 6.10 -3.74
CA MET A 253 -18.00 6.79 -4.58
C MET A 253 -16.67 6.97 -3.85
N THR A 254 -16.69 7.47 -2.62
CA THR A 254 -15.49 7.64 -1.77
C THR A 254 -14.76 6.30 -1.58
N ARG A 255 -15.48 5.20 -1.33
CA ARG A 255 -14.86 3.86 -1.23
C ARG A 255 -14.21 3.42 -2.54
N ALA A 256 -14.86 3.63 -3.69
CA ALA A 256 -14.30 3.29 -4.99
C ALA A 256 -13.02 4.11 -5.30
N CYS A 257 -13.04 5.41 -4.98
CA CYS A 257 -11.88 6.28 -5.10
C CYS A 257 -10.74 5.85 -4.17
N GLN A 258 -11.04 5.53 -2.90
CA GLN A 258 -10.05 5.00 -1.96
C GLN A 258 -9.40 3.71 -2.48
N GLN A 259 -10.22 2.75 -2.90
CA GLN A 259 -9.72 1.48 -3.44
C GLN A 259 -8.85 1.69 -4.68
N ARG A 260 -9.24 2.62 -5.57
CA ARG A 260 -8.44 2.97 -6.75
C ARG A 260 -7.08 3.56 -6.37
N ARG A 261 -7.04 4.46 -5.39
CA ARG A 261 -5.78 5.07 -4.91
C ARG A 261 -4.84 4.03 -4.32
N GLU A 262 -5.36 3.13 -3.48
CA GLU A 262 -4.60 2.02 -2.91
C GLU A 262 -4.00 1.13 -4.02
N LEU A 263 -4.80 0.77 -5.02
CA LEU A 263 -4.32 -0.02 -6.16
C LEU A 263 -3.26 0.72 -6.99
N LEU A 264 -3.42 2.03 -7.22
CA LEU A 264 -2.42 2.83 -7.94
C LEU A 264 -1.10 2.94 -7.17
N ASP A 265 -1.14 3.01 -5.85
CA ASP A 265 0.06 2.98 -5.02
C ASP A 265 0.74 1.61 -5.07
N GLU A 266 -0.04 0.52 -5.06
CA GLU A 266 0.50 -0.82 -5.28
C GLU A 266 1.12 -0.99 -6.67
N ILE A 267 0.48 -0.45 -7.72
CA ILE A 267 0.99 -0.47 -9.09
C ILE A 267 2.33 0.27 -9.15
N ARG A 268 2.45 1.42 -8.48
CA ARG A 268 3.71 2.18 -8.41
C ARG A 268 4.81 1.37 -7.74
N ASN A 269 4.49 0.66 -6.65
CA ASN A 269 5.45 -0.19 -5.94
C ASN A 269 5.91 -1.37 -6.80
N VAL A 270 4.99 -2.03 -7.51
CA VAL A 270 5.37 -3.08 -8.47
C VAL A 270 6.17 -2.50 -9.64
N GLY A 271 5.83 -1.29 -10.10
CA GLY A 271 6.59 -0.54 -11.10
C GLY A 271 8.04 -0.33 -10.71
N THR A 272 8.34 0.00 -9.43
CA THR A 272 9.74 0.11 -8.98
C THR A 272 10.51 -1.20 -9.08
N ALA A 273 9.86 -2.35 -8.83
CA ALA A 273 10.48 -3.65 -8.99
C ALA A 273 10.67 -4.02 -10.46
N LEU A 274 9.71 -3.67 -11.33
CA LEU A 274 9.80 -3.90 -12.77
C LEU A 274 10.95 -3.11 -13.42
N VAL A 275 11.27 -1.90 -12.93
CA VAL A 275 12.41 -1.10 -13.41
C VAL A 275 13.75 -1.81 -13.16
N ALA A 276 13.87 -2.58 -12.07
CA ALA A 276 15.08 -3.33 -11.76
C ALA A 276 15.28 -4.54 -12.71
N ILE A 277 14.19 -5.05 -13.29
CA ILE A 277 14.21 -6.21 -14.19
C ILE A 277 14.40 -5.74 -15.63
N SER A 278 15.44 -6.26 -16.29
CA SER A 278 15.69 -5.98 -17.71
C SER A 278 14.91 -6.92 -18.63
N GLY A 279 14.29 -6.38 -19.69
CA GLY A 279 13.65 -7.17 -20.75
C GLY A 279 12.44 -6.49 -21.40
N ASP A 280 12.05 -6.98 -22.59
CA ASP A 280 10.92 -6.41 -23.33
C ASP A 280 9.58 -6.59 -22.58
N ALA A 281 9.44 -7.70 -21.85
CA ALA A 281 8.27 -7.98 -21.03
C ALA A 281 8.12 -6.98 -19.87
N SER A 282 9.21 -6.62 -19.17
CA SER A 282 9.16 -5.62 -18.09
C SER A 282 8.88 -4.22 -18.64
N ALA A 283 9.48 -3.87 -19.79
CA ALA A 283 9.19 -2.61 -20.48
C ALA A 283 7.72 -2.48 -20.91
N SER A 284 7.11 -3.56 -21.42
CA SER A 284 5.68 -3.59 -21.76
C SER A 284 4.79 -3.40 -20.54
N LEU A 285 5.10 -4.08 -19.42
CA LEU A 285 4.34 -3.94 -18.18
C LEU A 285 4.46 -2.54 -17.57
N LEU A 286 5.63 -1.89 -17.68
CA LEU A 286 5.82 -0.50 -17.26
C LEU A 286 5.01 0.48 -18.12
N ALA A 287 4.93 0.27 -19.43
CA ALA A 287 4.08 1.07 -20.31
C ALA A 287 2.59 0.92 -19.94
N GLU A 288 2.13 -0.30 -19.67
CA GLU A 288 0.77 -0.59 -19.22
C GLU A 288 0.47 0.07 -17.86
N ALA A 289 1.40 0.01 -16.89
CA ALA A 289 1.28 0.66 -15.59
C ALA A 289 1.04 2.18 -15.71
N ASN A 290 1.75 2.84 -16.62
CA ASN A 290 1.59 4.27 -16.87
C ASN A 290 0.22 4.60 -17.51
N ALA A 291 -0.27 3.75 -18.39
CA ALA A 291 -1.57 3.92 -19.04
C ALA A 291 -2.75 3.73 -18.07
N LEU A 292 -2.60 2.89 -17.04
CA LEU A 292 -3.65 2.64 -16.05
C LEU A 292 -3.98 3.86 -15.16
N GLY A 293 -3.08 4.83 -15.05
CA GLY A 293 -3.27 6.01 -14.19
C GLY A 293 -4.51 6.86 -14.53
N THR A 294 -5.02 6.79 -15.76
CA THR A 294 -6.22 7.50 -16.22
C THR A 294 -7.51 6.68 -16.14
N THR A 295 -7.37 5.36 -16.00
CA THR A 295 -8.49 4.42 -16.01
C THR A 295 -9.15 4.36 -14.62
N ARG A 296 -10.47 4.19 -14.56
CA ARG A 296 -11.21 4.01 -13.29
C ARG A 296 -11.67 2.57 -13.04
N ASP A 297 -11.39 1.67 -13.97
CA ASP A 297 -11.78 0.26 -13.87
C ASP A 297 -10.90 -0.48 -12.87
N ILE A 298 -11.47 -0.78 -11.70
CA ILE A 298 -10.81 -1.49 -10.60
C ILE A 298 -10.38 -2.91 -11.02
N ALA A 299 -11.15 -3.59 -11.88
CA ALA A 299 -10.85 -4.95 -12.29
C ALA A 299 -9.57 -4.99 -13.15
N LEU A 300 -9.38 -4.01 -14.04
CA LEU A 300 -8.15 -3.88 -14.83
C LEU A 300 -6.92 -3.64 -13.95
N HIS A 301 -7.05 -2.83 -12.89
CA HIS A 301 -5.95 -2.60 -11.94
C HIS A 301 -5.57 -3.89 -11.19
N GLN A 302 -6.56 -4.65 -10.74
CA GLN A 302 -6.34 -5.91 -10.02
C GLN A 302 -5.70 -6.99 -10.90
N ASP A 303 -6.20 -7.15 -12.14
CA ASP A 303 -5.62 -8.08 -13.11
C ASP A 303 -4.16 -7.74 -13.42
N PHE A 304 -3.88 -6.46 -13.70
CA PHE A 304 -2.52 -5.97 -13.93
C PHE A 304 -1.59 -6.25 -12.74
N LEU A 305 -2.05 -5.99 -11.51
CA LEU A 305 -1.27 -6.25 -10.30
C LEU A 305 -0.95 -7.73 -10.13
N ASN A 306 -1.92 -8.61 -10.37
CA ASN A 306 -1.72 -10.06 -10.26
C ASN A 306 -0.69 -10.55 -11.28
N ARG A 307 -0.82 -10.15 -12.55
CA ARG A 307 0.14 -10.48 -13.62
C ARG A 307 1.53 -9.96 -13.30
N SER A 308 1.65 -8.69 -12.91
CA SER A 308 2.94 -8.05 -12.67
C SER A 308 3.64 -8.60 -11.44
N ARG A 309 2.90 -8.91 -10.36
CA ARG A 309 3.47 -9.57 -9.17
C ARG A 309 3.98 -10.97 -9.47
N ALA A 310 3.22 -11.75 -10.23
CA ALA A 310 3.65 -13.08 -10.66
C ALA A 310 4.93 -13.00 -11.49
N PHE A 311 4.99 -12.07 -12.45
CA PHE A 311 6.18 -11.84 -13.27
C PHE A 311 7.41 -11.45 -12.44
N VAL A 312 7.28 -10.46 -11.54
CA VAL A 312 8.38 -10.05 -10.65
C VAL A 312 8.85 -11.22 -9.77
N LEU A 313 7.92 -11.98 -9.20
CA LEU A 313 8.24 -13.13 -8.36
C LEU A 313 8.99 -14.21 -9.14
N GLU A 314 8.55 -14.51 -10.36
CA GLU A 314 9.20 -15.49 -11.21
C GLU A 314 10.63 -15.07 -11.58
N GLN A 315 10.82 -13.84 -12.03
CA GLN A 315 12.15 -13.32 -12.42
C GLN A 315 13.12 -13.31 -11.23
N THR A 316 12.68 -12.80 -10.07
CA THR A 316 13.50 -12.79 -8.86
C THR A 316 13.87 -14.19 -8.36
N GLN A 317 12.95 -15.17 -8.47
CA GLN A 317 13.25 -16.56 -8.15
C GLN A 317 14.25 -17.20 -9.12
N GLN A 318 14.13 -16.91 -10.41
CA GLN A 318 15.07 -17.41 -11.43
C GLN A 318 16.49 -16.88 -11.20
N GLU A 319 16.63 -15.58 -10.93
CA GLU A 319 17.91 -14.95 -10.60
C GLU A 319 18.52 -15.52 -9.30
N ALA A 320 17.72 -15.62 -8.23
CA ALA A 320 18.17 -16.20 -6.96
C ALA A 320 18.58 -17.67 -7.11
N ALA A 321 17.83 -18.47 -7.88
CA ALA A 321 18.19 -19.87 -8.16
C ALA A 321 19.54 -19.98 -8.90
N LEU A 322 19.77 -19.13 -9.89
CA LEU A 322 21.03 -19.08 -10.63
C LEU A 322 22.20 -18.66 -9.71
N ALA A 323 22.03 -17.61 -8.90
CA ALA A 323 23.04 -17.16 -7.95
C ALA A 323 23.40 -18.25 -6.94
N ARG A 324 22.39 -18.94 -6.37
CA ARG A 324 22.58 -20.07 -5.46
C ARG A 324 23.35 -21.22 -6.10
N ARG A 325 23.01 -21.60 -7.35
CA ARG A 325 23.74 -22.65 -8.08
C ARG A 325 25.19 -22.27 -8.32
N LYS A 326 25.46 -21.04 -8.75
CA LYS A 326 26.83 -20.52 -8.95
C LYS A 326 27.63 -20.55 -7.65
N ALA A 327 27.09 -20.03 -6.56
CA ALA A 327 27.78 -19.99 -5.26
C ALA A 327 28.21 -21.38 -4.77
N VAL A 328 27.34 -22.39 -4.87
CA VAL A 328 27.69 -23.78 -4.52
C VAL A 328 28.80 -24.33 -5.42
N LEU A 329 28.69 -24.10 -6.74
CA LEU A 329 29.65 -24.61 -7.71
C LEU A 329 31.03 -23.96 -7.54
N ASP A 330 31.09 -22.64 -7.35
CA ASP A 330 32.35 -21.94 -7.12
C ASP A 330 33.01 -22.39 -5.80
N GLY A 331 32.19 -22.60 -4.77
CA GLY A 331 32.65 -23.17 -3.50
C GLY A 331 33.27 -24.56 -3.65
N LEU A 332 32.62 -25.44 -4.41
CA LEU A 332 33.12 -26.80 -4.69
C LEU A 332 34.35 -26.79 -5.62
N SER A 333 34.38 -25.93 -6.62
CA SER A 333 35.55 -25.73 -7.49
C SER A 333 36.79 -25.41 -6.67
N THR A 334 36.66 -24.52 -5.68
CA THR A 334 37.78 -24.12 -4.81
C THR A 334 38.21 -25.23 -3.82
N LEU A 335 37.39 -26.27 -3.63
CA LEU A 335 37.73 -27.49 -2.90
C LEU A 335 38.33 -28.59 -3.79
N GLY A 336 38.54 -28.30 -5.08
CA GLY A 336 39.16 -29.22 -6.04
C GLY A 336 38.18 -30.15 -6.76
N TYR A 337 36.88 -29.81 -6.76
CA TYR A 337 35.90 -30.49 -7.61
C TYR A 337 35.91 -29.92 -9.03
N GLU A 338 35.68 -30.79 -10.01
CA GLU A 338 35.69 -30.42 -11.43
C GLU A 338 34.40 -29.69 -11.82
N VAL A 339 34.47 -28.36 -11.88
CA VAL A 339 33.36 -27.50 -12.33
C VAL A 339 33.70 -26.89 -13.69
N ARG A 340 32.75 -26.93 -14.63
CA ARG A 340 32.87 -26.36 -15.98
C ARG A 340 31.81 -25.29 -16.23
N GLU A 341 32.07 -24.44 -17.21
CA GLU A 341 31.10 -23.48 -17.71
C GLU A 341 29.82 -24.21 -18.19
N GLY A 342 28.64 -23.61 -17.92
CA GLY A 342 27.35 -24.21 -18.26
C GLY A 342 26.83 -25.28 -17.28
N MET A 343 27.60 -25.68 -16.26
CA MET A 343 27.10 -26.64 -15.26
C MET A 343 25.94 -26.12 -14.42
N ALA A 344 25.89 -24.80 -14.17
CA ALA A 344 24.79 -24.18 -13.43
C ALA A 344 23.44 -24.28 -14.17
N THR A 345 23.44 -24.17 -15.51
CA THR A 345 22.25 -24.33 -16.35
C THR A 345 21.90 -25.80 -16.54
N ALA A 346 22.89 -26.65 -16.81
CA ALA A 346 22.69 -28.10 -16.91
C ALA A 346 22.12 -28.71 -15.62
N TRP A 347 22.54 -28.20 -14.45
CA TRP A 347 21.97 -28.61 -13.16
C TRP A 347 20.50 -28.15 -13.01
N ALA A 348 20.14 -26.98 -13.52
CA ALA A 348 18.74 -26.52 -13.52
C ALA A 348 17.83 -27.46 -14.32
N ASP A 349 18.30 -27.90 -15.50
CA ASP A 349 17.53 -28.76 -16.41
C ASP A 349 17.37 -30.18 -15.86
N SER A 350 18.49 -30.77 -15.41
CA SER A 350 18.54 -32.15 -14.91
C SER A 350 18.01 -32.32 -13.48
N GLY A 351 18.02 -31.24 -12.68
CA GLY A 351 17.66 -31.26 -11.25
C GLY A 351 18.64 -32.05 -10.37
N ARG A 352 19.70 -32.62 -10.95
CA ARG A 352 20.74 -33.39 -10.24
C ARG A 352 22.06 -33.33 -10.99
N MET A 353 23.17 -33.26 -10.28
CA MET A 353 24.49 -33.22 -10.88
C MET A 353 25.50 -33.95 -9.99
N VAL A 354 26.46 -34.62 -10.61
CA VAL A 354 27.57 -35.28 -9.90
C VAL A 354 28.87 -34.62 -10.30
N LEU A 355 29.62 -34.17 -9.29
CA LEU A 355 30.92 -33.55 -9.46
C LEU A 355 32.02 -34.54 -9.05
N ARG A 356 33.02 -34.67 -9.91
CA ARG A 356 34.20 -35.49 -9.66
C ARG A 356 35.23 -34.68 -8.89
N LYS A 357 36.06 -35.38 -8.11
CA LYS A 357 37.20 -34.78 -7.41
C LYS A 357 38.49 -35.42 -7.91
N SER A 358 39.40 -34.60 -8.43
CA SER A 358 40.62 -35.11 -9.07
C SER A 358 41.56 -35.83 -8.08
N MET A 359 41.51 -35.45 -6.79
CA MET A 359 42.32 -36.04 -5.71
C MET A 359 41.81 -37.39 -5.17
N THR A 360 40.56 -37.75 -5.44
CA THR A 360 39.97 -39.04 -5.01
C THR A 360 39.28 -39.72 -6.20
N PRO A 361 40.05 -40.31 -7.12
CA PRO A 361 39.51 -41.01 -8.29
C PRO A 361 38.50 -42.09 -7.86
N GLY A 362 37.39 -42.20 -8.60
CA GLY A 362 36.32 -43.16 -8.30
C GLY A 362 35.26 -42.67 -7.30
N TYR A 363 35.41 -41.48 -6.71
CA TYR A 363 34.42 -40.88 -5.82
C TYR A 363 34.08 -39.44 -6.23
N GLY A 364 32.90 -38.99 -5.83
CA GLY A 364 32.41 -37.64 -6.14
C GLY A 364 31.34 -37.18 -5.16
N VAL A 365 30.73 -36.06 -5.50
CA VAL A 365 29.60 -35.48 -4.74
C VAL A 365 28.41 -35.30 -5.65
N GLU A 366 27.26 -35.79 -5.22
CA GLU A 366 25.97 -35.55 -5.86
C GLU A 366 25.30 -34.34 -5.21
N LEU A 367 24.91 -33.39 -6.06
CA LEU A 367 24.01 -32.29 -5.77
C LEU A 367 22.64 -32.64 -6.36
N ALA A 368 21.61 -32.71 -5.53
CA ALA A 368 20.24 -33.00 -5.95
C ALA A 368 19.27 -31.90 -5.50
N GLY A 369 18.28 -31.62 -6.35
CA GLY A 369 17.35 -30.50 -6.19
C GLY A 369 17.73 -29.33 -7.09
N ARG A 370 16.73 -28.55 -7.51
CA ARG A 370 16.90 -27.44 -8.47
C ARG A 370 17.44 -26.15 -7.85
N ALA A 371 17.55 -26.08 -6.52
CA ALA A 371 17.88 -24.89 -5.74
C ALA A 371 16.89 -23.71 -5.87
N ASP A 372 15.75 -23.89 -6.55
CA ASP A 372 14.73 -22.85 -6.75
C ASP A 372 14.13 -22.35 -5.42
N ASN A 373 13.97 -23.25 -4.45
CA ASN A 373 13.50 -22.91 -3.10
C ASN A 373 14.65 -22.75 -2.09
N GLY A 374 15.89 -22.64 -2.59
CA GLY A 374 17.11 -22.60 -1.78
C GLY A 374 17.47 -23.91 -1.08
N ARG A 375 16.64 -24.96 -1.19
CA ARG A 375 16.89 -26.29 -0.65
C ARG A 375 17.60 -27.17 -1.67
N LEU A 376 18.63 -27.87 -1.20
CA LEU A 376 19.37 -28.85 -1.99
C LEU A 376 19.84 -29.99 -1.10
N GLN A 377 20.00 -31.17 -1.70
CA GLN A 377 20.57 -32.33 -1.04
C GLN A 377 22.00 -32.53 -1.53
N VAL A 378 22.93 -32.73 -0.60
CA VAL A 378 24.32 -33.04 -0.91
C VAL A 378 24.73 -34.35 -0.26
N ARG A 379 25.39 -35.21 -1.05
CA ARG A 379 25.92 -36.50 -0.55
C ARG A 379 27.19 -36.89 -1.30
N ALA A 380 28.07 -37.61 -0.63
CA ALA A 380 29.16 -38.33 -1.30
C ALA A 380 28.57 -39.50 -2.12
N VAL A 381 29.20 -39.81 -3.24
CA VAL A 381 28.81 -40.91 -4.13
C VAL A 381 30.04 -41.65 -4.66
N ALA A 382 29.86 -42.94 -4.94
CA ALA A 382 30.85 -43.76 -5.64
C ALA A 382 30.55 -43.73 -7.14
N LEU A 383 31.60 -43.65 -7.97
CA LEU A 383 31.49 -43.47 -9.42
C LEU A 383 31.57 -44.78 -10.22
N GLY A 384 31.72 -45.92 -9.54
CA GLY A 384 31.80 -47.25 -10.11
C GLY A 384 31.27 -48.32 -9.15
N GLN A 385 30.84 -49.46 -9.69
CA GLN A 385 30.29 -50.57 -8.87
C GLN A 385 31.37 -51.26 -8.02
N ASP A 386 32.63 -51.25 -8.46
CA ASP A 386 33.77 -51.87 -7.79
C ASP A 386 34.41 -50.99 -6.70
N HIS A 387 33.62 -50.11 -6.08
CA HIS A 387 34.04 -49.29 -4.94
C HIS A 387 34.36 -50.11 -3.68
N ASP A 388 35.31 -49.60 -2.90
CA ASP A 388 35.77 -50.23 -1.67
C ASP A 388 34.93 -49.76 -0.47
N LYS A 389 34.08 -50.66 0.04
CA LYS A 389 33.18 -50.41 1.17
C LYS A 389 33.88 -50.02 2.47
N GLN A 390 35.16 -50.38 2.66
CA GLN A 390 35.93 -49.89 3.81
C GLN A 390 36.29 -48.42 3.62
N ARG A 391 36.63 -48.04 2.39
CA ARG A 391 37.00 -46.69 1.98
C ARG A 391 35.81 -45.73 1.90
N ASP A 392 34.59 -46.24 1.70
CA ASP A 392 33.35 -45.45 1.68
C ASP A 392 33.19 -44.59 2.94
N ARG A 393 33.48 -45.16 4.13
CA ARG A 393 33.40 -44.44 5.41
C ARG A 393 34.44 -43.33 5.50
N ASP A 394 35.64 -43.57 4.98
CA ASP A 394 36.70 -42.58 4.94
C ASP A 394 36.32 -41.42 4.00
N ILE A 395 35.74 -41.74 2.83
CA ILE A 395 35.25 -40.76 1.87
C ILE A 395 34.13 -39.90 2.45
N GLU A 396 33.16 -40.50 3.15
CA GLU A 396 32.12 -39.73 3.84
C GLU A 396 32.68 -38.86 4.98
N THR A 397 33.73 -39.33 5.65
CA THR A 397 34.43 -38.55 6.70
C THR A 397 35.17 -37.37 6.11
N ILE A 398 35.87 -37.55 4.99
CA ILE A 398 36.51 -36.48 4.22
C ILE A 398 35.44 -35.48 3.79
N TRP A 399 34.35 -35.94 3.18
CA TRP A 399 33.23 -35.10 2.75
C TRP A 399 32.63 -34.28 3.91
N CYS A 400 32.53 -34.83 5.13
CA CYS A 400 32.10 -34.05 6.29
C CYS A 400 33.00 -32.85 6.58
N GLY A 401 34.32 -33.03 6.47
CA GLY A 401 35.31 -31.98 6.65
C GLY A 401 35.20 -30.93 5.56
N GLU A 402 35.13 -31.38 4.31
CA GLU A 402 35.01 -30.50 3.14
C GLU A 402 33.70 -29.72 3.11
N PHE A 403 32.61 -30.32 3.58
CA PHE A 403 31.34 -29.63 3.71
C PHE A 403 31.41 -28.49 4.75
N LYS A 404 32.13 -28.68 5.85
CA LYS A 404 32.37 -27.60 6.82
C LYS A 404 33.25 -26.50 6.22
N GLU A 405 34.25 -26.88 5.43
CA GLU A 405 35.11 -25.93 4.73
C GLU A 405 34.33 -25.14 3.68
N LEU A 406 33.45 -25.81 2.91
CA LEU A 406 32.50 -25.20 1.99
C LEU A 406 31.62 -24.18 2.73
N GLN A 407 31.04 -24.57 3.87
CA GLN A 407 30.21 -23.69 4.70
C GLN A 407 31.00 -22.45 5.16
N SER A 408 32.24 -22.63 5.63
CA SER A 408 33.10 -21.53 6.06
C SER A 408 33.47 -20.59 4.91
N ARG A 409 33.72 -21.12 3.71
CA ARG A 409 34.07 -20.32 2.52
C ARG A 409 32.86 -19.55 1.99
N LEU A 410 31.70 -20.19 1.94
CA LEU A 410 30.44 -19.52 1.60
C LEU A 410 30.15 -18.39 2.60
N ALA A 411 30.31 -18.64 3.90
CA ALA A 411 30.15 -17.61 4.93
C ALA A 411 31.14 -16.45 4.76
N ALA A 412 32.40 -16.72 4.39
CA ALA A 412 33.39 -15.68 4.10
C ALA A 412 33.03 -14.84 2.86
N ALA A 413 32.31 -15.41 1.90
CA ALA A 413 31.74 -14.69 0.76
C ALA A 413 30.39 -14.00 1.08
N GLY A 414 29.93 -14.06 2.33
CA GLY A 414 28.65 -13.48 2.77
C GLY A 414 27.41 -14.33 2.44
N ASN A 415 27.60 -15.57 2.00
CA ASN A 415 26.53 -16.53 1.73
C ASN A 415 26.23 -17.36 3.00
N SER A 416 24.97 -17.70 3.22
CA SER A 416 24.56 -18.58 4.31
C SER A 416 24.22 -19.97 3.80
N LEU A 417 24.89 -21.00 4.34
CA LEU A 417 24.56 -22.41 4.11
C LEU A 417 24.17 -23.05 5.45
N SER A 418 22.90 -23.39 5.62
CA SER A 418 22.37 -24.04 6.84
C SER A 418 21.96 -25.49 6.57
N ILE A 419 22.18 -26.37 7.55
CA ILE A 419 21.79 -27.78 7.46
C ILE A 419 20.38 -27.91 8.04
N GLU A 420 19.42 -28.38 7.23
CA GLU A 420 18.06 -28.69 7.69
C GLU A 420 17.92 -30.13 8.17
N LEU A 421 18.63 -31.07 7.52
CA LEU A 421 18.63 -32.48 7.89
C LEU A 421 20.02 -33.08 7.65
N ALA A 422 20.50 -33.86 8.61
CA ALA A 422 21.78 -34.57 8.53
C ALA A 422 21.60 -36.02 9.01
N ARG A 423 22.02 -36.98 8.19
CA ARG A 423 22.21 -38.39 8.58
C ARG A 423 23.64 -38.59 9.08
N GLY A 424 23.94 -39.62 9.87
CA GLY A 424 25.27 -40.01 10.35
C GLY A 424 26.16 -40.63 9.26
N VAL A 425 27.48 -40.67 9.50
CA VAL A 425 28.45 -41.32 8.59
C VAL A 425 28.22 -42.83 8.62
N GLY A 426 28.13 -43.46 7.45
CA GLY A 426 27.88 -44.88 7.28
C GLY A 426 26.47 -45.33 7.67
N GLU A 427 25.55 -44.40 7.97
CA GLU A 427 24.13 -44.70 8.25
C GLU A 427 23.40 -45.10 6.96
N VAL A 428 23.85 -44.57 5.81
CA VAL A 428 23.34 -44.89 4.48
C VAL A 428 24.53 -45.29 3.60
N PRO A 429 24.49 -46.44 2.89
CA PRO A 429 25.57 -46.83 1.99
C PRO A 429 25.74 -45.80 0.86
N LEU A 430 26.98 -45.62 0.38
CA LEU A 430 27.25 -44.69 -0.72
C LEU A 430 26.41 -45.09 -1.94
N LYS A 431 25.74 -44.09 -2.53
CA LYS A 431 25.02 -44.29 -3.77
C LYS A 431 26.05 -44.47 -4.88
N VAL A 432 25.94 -45.57 -5.61
CA VAL A 432 26.71 -45.79 -6.83
C VAL A 432 26.04 -45.05 -7.98
N VAL A 433 26.79 -44.17 -8.63
CA VAL A 433 26.36 -43.46 -9.84
C VAL A 433 27.30 -43.88 -10.96
N ALA A 434 26.77 -44.63 -11.93
CA ALA A 434 27.52 -44.91 -13.15
C ALA A 434 27.71 -43.57 -13.89
N ILE A 435 28.94 -43.09 -13.96
CA ILE A 435 29.28 -42.03 -14.90
C ILE A 435 29.75 -42.75 -16.16
N ASP A 436 28.96 -42.71 -17.22
CA ASP A 436 29.43 -43.15 -18.53
C ASP A 436 30.72 -42.38 -18.85
N GLU A 437 31.81 -43.10 -19.08
CA GLU A 437 33.09 -42.52 -19.54
C GLU A 437 32.97 -41.89 -20.94
N GLY A 438 31.77 -41.88 -21.54
CA GLY A 438 31.45 -41.40 -22.88
C GLY A 438 30.70 -40.08 -23.00
N THR A 439 30.33 -39.36 -21.94
CA THR A 439 29.66 -38.04 -22.12
C THR A 439 30.68 -36.90 -22.26
N ARG A 440 31.44 -36.95 -23.36
CA ARG A 440 31.64 -35.73 -24.15
C ARG A 440 30.29 -35.43 -24.82
N GLN A 441 29.97 -34.14 -24.95
CA GLN A 441 28.77 -33.58 -25.58
C GLN A 441 27.55 -33.44 -24.67
N GLY A 442 27.21 -32.17 -24.40
CA GLY A 442 25.82 -31.78 -24.34
C GLY A 442 25.21 -32.06 -25.70
N GLU A 443 24.27 -32.99 -25.74
CA GLU A 443 23.27 -33.08 -26.80
C GLU A 443 22.02 -33.69 -26.19
N SER A 444 20.97 -32.89 -26.23
CA SER A 444 19.58 -33.24 -26.03
C SER A 444 19.22 -34.52 -26.77
N LYS A 445 18.87 -35.58 -26.04
CA LYS A 445 18.09 -36.68 -26.61
C LYS A 445 16.61 -36.31 -26.60
N GLU A 446 16.24 -35.48 -27.57
CA GLU A 446 14.92 -35.50 -28.18
C GLU A 446 15.00 -36.49 -29.35
N SER A 447 14.36 -37.66 -29.27
CA SER A 447 13.67 -38.29 -30.41
C SER A 447 13.09 -39.67 -30.10
N ILE A 448 11.77 -39.73 -30.25
CA ILE A 448 11.03 -40.70 -31.07
C ILE A 448 10.95 -42.15 -30.55
N THR A 449 9.78 -42.50 -30.03
CA THR A 449 9.21 -43.84 -30.16
C THR A 449 7.85 -43.75 -30.85
N ARG A 450 7.89 -43.74 -32.19
CA ARG A 450 6.95 -44.43 -33.10
C ARG A 450 7.63 -45.80 -33.33
N GLN A 451 7.04 -46.97 -33.15
CA GLN A 451 5.80 -47.52 -33.73
C GLN A 451 5.39 -48.78 -32.94
N GLY A 452 4.08 -49.05 -32.98
CA GLY A 452 3.38 -50.26 -32.56
C GLY A 452 1.90 -50.01 -32.76
#